data_AF-A0A0Q6UTE3-F1
#
_entry.id   AF-A0A0Q6UTE3-F1
#
_cell.length_a   1.000
_cell.length_b   1.000
_cell.length_c   1.000
_cell.angle_alpha   90.00
_cell.angle_beta   90.00
_cell.angle_gamma   90.00
#
_symmetry.space_group_name_H-M   'P 1'
#
loop_
_entity.id
_entity.type
_entity.pdbx_description
1 polymer ?
#
loop_
_entity_poly.entity_id
_entity_poly.type
_entity_poly.pdbx_seq_one_letter_code
_entity_poly.pdbx_strand_id
1 'polypeptide(L)'
;MTAAMTAATAQAVVPTARALRWAPPAGVAVLLLLVVGLAGSSGRPADTVLAIAAAGTAATVVGGLHDPAAALLAPVPVSAMRRRLLRLGLLGVPALVLWWVLVSMAPMTVHAGPGPLLALAACGVAVAVWAPERVAVLLGAATPVAVLAVDRVAPAGSTVAEVLGWWLTDPWWVLGAATLVCAAGRHR
;
A
#
# COMPACT_ATOMS: atom_id res chain seq x y z
N MET A 1 21.96 -17.81 -15.26
CA MET A 1 20.48 -17.74 -15.17
C MET A 1 19.97 -16.40 -14.64
N THR A 2 20.67 -15.74 -13.70
CA THR A 2 20.27 -14.45 -13.10
C THR A 2 20.26 -13.27 -14.08
N ALA A 3 21.25 -13.15 -14.98
CA ALA A 3 21.34 -12.04 -15.94
C ALA A 3 20.24 -12.02 -17.03
N ALA A 4 19.82 -13.19 -17.52
CA ALA A 4 18.70 -13.29 -18.46
C ALA A 4 17.36 -12.97 -17.78
N MET A 5 17.23 -13.34 -16.50
CA MET A 5 16.03 -13.09 -15.70
C MET A 5 15.83 -11.60 -15.38
N THR A 6 16.93 -10.87 -15.12
CA THR A 6 16.92 -9.41 -14.92
C THR A 6 16.64 -8.65 -16.22
N ALA A 7 17.19 -9.11 -17.36
CA ALA A 7 16.90 -8.52 -18.66
C ALA A 7 15.41 -8.63 -19.04
N ALA A 8 14.81 -9.81 -18.82
CA ALA A 8 13.37 -10.02 -19.09
C ALA A 8 12.46 -9.18 -18.18
N THR A 9 12.82 -8.99 -16.90
CA THR A 9 12.08 -8.06 -16.03
C THR A 9 12.24 -6.61 -16.48
N ALA A 10 13.45 -6.18 -16.85
CA ALA A 10 13.71 -4.82 -17.29
C ALA A 10 12.94 -4.47 -18.58
N GLN A 11 12.85 -5.41 -19.51
CA GLN A 11 12.04 -5.24 -20.72
C GLN A 11 10.54 -5.17 -20.44
N ALA A 12 10.05 -5.86 -19.39
CA ALA A 12 8.65 -5.83 -19.00
C ALA A 12 8.25 -4.57 -18.20
N VAL A 13 9.21 -3.80 -17.67
CA VAL A 13 8.95 -2.60 -16.85
C VAL A 13 8.18 -1.54 -17.65
N VAL A 14 8.68 -1.13 -18.81
CA VAL A 14 8.08 -0.06 -19.63
C VAL A 14 6.64 -0.38 -20.08
N PRO A 15 6.33 -1.55 -20.66
CA PRO A 15 4.96 -1.85 -21.05
C PRO A 15 4.03 -1.97 -19.84
N THR A 16 4.50 -2.51 -18.70
CA THR A 16 3.71 -2.59 -17.47
C THR A 16 3.44 -1.20 -16.90
N ALA A 17 4.44 -0.31 -16.92
CA ALA A 17 4.29 1.08 -16.51
C ALA A 17 3.27 1.82 -17.39
N ARG A 18 3.27 1.60 -18.70
CA ARG A 18 2.28 2.22 -19.60
C ARG A 18 0.86 1.67 -19.42
N ALA A 19 0.73 0.40 -19.01
CA ALA A 19 -0.57 -0.22 -18.76
C ALA A 19 -1.20 0.18 -17.42
N LEU A 20 -0.41 0.72 -16.49
CA LEU A 20 -0.91 1.22 -15.20
C LEU A 20 -1.76 2.48 -15.41
N ARG A 21 -2.94 2.50 -14.77
CA ARG A 21 -3.78 3.70 -14.72
C ARG A 21 -3.19 4.65 -13.67
N TRP A 22 -2.32 5.56 -14.10
CA TRP A 22 -1.63 6.51 -13.21
C TRP A 22 -2.52 7.64 -12.67
N ALA A 23 -3.67 7.90 -13.31
CA ALA A 23 -4.53 9.01 -12.92
C ALA A 23 -5.06 8.92 -11.47
N PRO A 24 -5.60 7.77 -10.99
CA PRO A 24 -6.01 7.64 -9.60
C PRO A 24 -4.88 7.84 -8.57
N PRO A 25 -3.72 7.15 -8.64
CA PRO A 25 -2.65 7.36 -7.66
C PRO A 25 -2.07 8.78 -7.75
N ALA A 26 -1.96 9.38 -8.94
CA ALA A 26 -1.52 10.76 -9.07
C ALA A 26 -2.51 11.75 -8.43
N GLY A 27 -3.82 11.55 -8.65
CA GLY A 27 -4.86 12.37 -8.03
C GLY A 27 -4.84 12.30 -6.51
N VAL A 28 -4.68 11.10 -5.95
CA VAL A 28 -4.55 10.91 -4.49
C VAL A 28 -3.25 11.54 -3.97
N ALA A 29 -2.14 11.41 -4.69
CA ALA A 29 -0.88 12.05 -4.31
C ALA A 29 -1.03 13.57 -4.20
N VAL A 30 -1.62 14.21 -5.22
CA VAL A 30 -1.88 15.66 -5.22
C VAL A 30 -2.82 16.04 -4.07
N LEU A 31 -3.90 15.29 -3.86
CA LEU A 31 -4.84 15.54 -2.77
C LEU A 31 -4.16 15.44 -1.39
N LEU A 32 -3.33 14.42 -1.17
CA LEU A 32 -2.61 14.24 0.09
C LEU A 32 -1.59 15.35 0.33
N LEU A 33 -0.86 15.80 -0.71
CA LEU A 33 0.04 16.94 -0.60
C LEU A 33 -0.70 18.22 -0.22
N LEU A 34 -1.86 18.47 -0.82
CA LEU A 34 -2.72 19.61 -0.47
C LEU A 34 -3.22 19.53 0.97
N VAL A 35 -3.71 18.36 1.38
CA VAL A 35 -4.23 18.14 2.75
C VAL A 35 -3.12 18.31 3.79
N VAL A 36 -1.94 17.74 3.58
CA VAL A 36 -0.79 17.90 4.49
C VAL A 36 -0.34 19.35 4.56
N GLY A 37 -0.22 20.03 3.40
CA GLY A 37 0.15 21.45 3.36
C GLY A 37 -0.85 22.35 4.09
N LEU A 38 -2.16 22.14 3.88
CA LEU A 38 -3.23 22.87 4.56
C LEU A 38 -3.29 22.55 6.06
N ALA A 39 -3.06 21.31 6.45
CA ALA A 39 -3.03 20.91 7.85
C ALA A 39 -1.87 21.57 8.61
N GLY A 40 -0.71 21.66 7.97
CA GLY A 40 0.47 22.35 8.51
C GLY A 40 0.22 23.84 8.77
N SER A 41 -0.49 24.53 7.86
CA SER A 41 -0.84 25.94 8.07
C SER A 41 -1.95 26.16 9.11
N SER A 42 -2.76 25.14 9.37
CA SER A 42 -3.92 25.23 10.27
C SER A 42 -3.66 24.72 11.69
N GLY A 43 -2.41 24.34 12.03
CA GLY A 43 -2.06 23.80 13.34
C GLY A 43 -2.75 22.46 13.69
N ARG A 44 -3.16 21.68 12.68
CA ARG A 44 -3.80 20.38 12.90
C ARG A 44 -2.77 19.34 13.38
N PRO A 45 -3.19 18.33 14.16
CA PRO A 45 -2.29 17.30 14.65
C PRO A 45 -1.68 16.50 13.47
N ALA A 46 -0.37 16.66 13.27
CA ALA A 46 0.36 16.09 12.15
C ALA A 46 0.29 14.55 12.11
N ASP A 47 0.29 13.90 13.27
CA ASP A 47 0.21 12.44 13.38
C ASP A 47 -1.07 11.89 12.75
N THR A 48 -2.20 12.57 12.98
CA THR A 48 -3.49 12.16 12.41
C THR A 48 -3.47 12.25 10.89
N VAL A 49 -2.92 13.34 10.37
CA VAL A 49 -2.89 13.63 8.94
C VAL A 49 -1.93 12.69 8.21
N LEU A 50 -0.77 12.39 8.80
CA LEU A 50 0.18 11.41 8.27
C LEU A 50 -0.38 9.99 8.31
N ALA A 51 -1.16 9.62 9.34
CA ALA A 51 -1.82 8.31 9.36
C ALA A 51 -2.89 8.18 8.26
N ILE A 52 -3.67 9.24 7.99
CA ILE A 52 -4.60 9.29 6.85
C ILE A 52 -3.84 9.16 5.53
N ALA A 53 -2.72 9.87 5.39
CA ALA A 53 -1.89 9.79 4.21
C ALA A 53 -1.27 8.39 4.02
N ALA A 54 -0.83 7.72 5.09
CA ALA A 54 -0.32 6.36 5.06
C ALA A 54 -1.40 5.37 4.59
N ALA A 55 -2.61 5.46 5.14
CA ALA A 55 -3.72 4.62 4.72
C ALA A 55 -4.15 4.88 3.28
N GLY A 56 -4.25 6.15 2.85
CA GLY A 56 -4.61 6.52 1.49
C GLY A 56 -3.56 6.09 0.45
N THR A 57 -2.28 6.26 0.75
CA THR A 57 -1.19 5.77 -0.10
C THR A 57 -1.15 4.25 -0.16
N ALA A 58 -1.28 3.56 0.96
CA ALA A 58 -1.37 2.09 0.99
C ALA A 58 -2.57 1.58 0.17
N ALA A 59 -3.75 2.20 0.33
CA ALA A 59 -4.96 1.83 -0.42
C ALA A 59 -4.78 2.01 -1.94
N THR A 60 -4.11 3.07 -2.38
CA THR A 60 -3.83 3.31 -3.81
C THR A 60 -2.81 2.33 -4.38
N VAL A 61 -1.77 1.99 -3.62
CA VAL A 61 -0.80 0.95 -4.01
C VAL A 61 -1.51 -0.38 -4.21
N VAL A 62 -2.36 -0.78 -3.28
CA VAL A 62 -3.12 -2.05 -3.37
C VAL A 62 -4.16 -1.98 -4.49
N GLY A 63 -4.86 -0.86 -4.64
CA GLY A 63 -5.83 -0.64 -5.72
C GLY A 63 -5.20 -0.72 -7.12
N GLY A 64 -3.97 -0.24 -7.26
CA GLY A 64 -3.21 -0.33 -8.51
C GLY A 64 -2.73 -1.75 -8.88
N LEU A 65 -2.92 -2.74 -7.99
CA LEU A 65 -2.70 -4.15 -8.31
C LEU A 65 -3.81 -4.74 -9.19
N HIS A 66 -4.91 -4.03 -9.39
CA HIS A 66 -5.97 -4.45 -10.29
C HIS A 66 -5.43 -4.65 -11.71
N ASP A 67 -5.38 -5.91 -12.15
CA ASP A 67 -4.94 -6.31 -13.48
C ASP A 67 -6.14 -6.61 -14.39
N PRO A 68 -6.63 -5.61 -15.16
CA PRO A 68 -7.76 -5.83 -16.06
C PRO A 68 -7.41 -6.80 -17.19
N ALA A 69 -6.12 -6.99 -17.49
CA ALA A 69 -5.66 -7.92 -18.51
C ALA A 69 -5.44 -9.35 -17.96
N ALA A 70 -5.69 -9.61 -16.66
CA ALA A 70 -5.45 -10.91 -16.06
C ALA A 70 -6.20 -12.05 -16.76
N ALA A 71 -7.45 -11.83 -17.14
CA ALA A 71 -8.27 -12.81 -17.86
C ALA A 71 -7.72 -13.08 -19.28
N LEU A 72 -7.20 -12.04 -19.95
CA LEU A 72 -6.64 -12.15 -21.29
C LEU A 72 -5.24 -12.81 -21.30
N LEU A 73 -4.51 -12.68 -20.19
CA LEU A 73 -3.15 -13.21 -20.01
C LEU A 73 -3.11 -14.54 -19.24
N ALA A 74 -4.28 -15.09 -18.87
CA ALA A 74 -4.39 -16.41 -18.27
C ALA A 74 -3.71 -17.55 -19.06
N PRO A 75 -3.75 -17.59 -20.41
CA PRO A 75 -3.09 -18.66 -21.17
C PRO A 75 -1.58 -18.47 -21.33
N VAL A 76 -1.03 -17.31 -20.92
CA VAL A 76 0.40 -16.99 -21.09
C VAL A 76 1.18 -17.58 -19.90
N PRO A 77 2.34 -18.26 -20.12
CA PRO A 77 3.12 -18.94 -19.07
C PRO A 77 3.85 -18.00 -18.09
N VAL A 78 3.41 -16.75 -17.95
CA VAL A 78 3.95 -15.79 -16.99
C VAL A 78 3.18 -15.92 -15.68
N SER A 79 3.88 -16.20 -14.58
CA SER A 79 3.25 -16.34 -13.27
C SER A 79 2.54 -15.05 -12.85
N ALA A 80 1.30 -15.18 -12.35
CA ALA A 80 0.51 -14.06 -11.86
C ALA A 80 1.23 -13.29 -10.74
N MET A 81 1.97 -13.99 -9.89
CA MET A 81 2.80 -13.40 -8.82
C MET A 81 3.87 -12.46 -9.37
N ARG A 82 4.53 -12.81 -10.49
CA ARG A 82 5.57 -11.95 -11.08
C ARG A 82 4.99 -10.65 -11.61
N ARG A 83 3.78 -10.69 -12.21
CA ARG A 83 3.06 -9.49 -12.65
C ARG A 83 2.66 -8.60 -11.46
N ARG A 84 2.18 -9.21 -10.37
CA ARG A 84 1.84 -8.49 -9.12
C ARG A 84 3.07 -7.82 -8.49
N LEU A 85 4.19 -8.54 -8.38
CA LEU A 85 5.44 -7.99 -7.83
C LEU A 85 5.98 -6.83 -8.68
N LEU A 86 5.92 -6.93 -10.00
CA LEU A 86 6.36 -5.84 -10.88
C LEU A 86 5.51 -4.58 -10.69
N ARG A 87 4.18 -4.73 -10.58
CA ARG A 87 3.27 -3.61 -10.31
C ARG A 87 3.45 -3.03 -8.90
N LEU A 88 3.66 -3.89 -7.90
CA LEU A 88 4.03 -3.47 -6.54
C LEU A 88 5.31 -2.65 -6.55
N GLY A 89 6.34 -3.05 -7.30
CA GLY A 89 7.56 -2.26 -7.44
C GLY A 89 7.30 -0.90 -8.09
N LEU A 90 6.52 -0.88 -9.18
CA LEU A 90 6.20 0.33 -9.93
C LEU A 90 5.34 1.34 -9.16
N LEU A 91 4.47 0.87 -8.26
CA LEU A 91 3.62 1.74 -7.43
C LEU A 91 4.24 2.03 -6.06
N GLY A 92 4.91 1.05 -5.48
CA GLY A 92 5.54 1.14 -4.17
C GLY A 92 6.70 2.12 -4.14
N VAL A 93 7.53 2.17 -5.17
CA VAL A 93 8.65 3.13 -5.23
C VAL A 93 8.13 4.58 -5.24
N PRO A 94 7.22 5.00 -6.15
CA PRO A 94 6.60 6.32 -6.08
C PRO A 94 5.87 6.60 -4.77
N ALA A 95 5.19 5.61 -4.19
CA ALA A 95 4.49 5.78 -2.91
C ALA A 95 5.47 6.05 -1.76
N LEU A 96 6.63 5.40 -1.74
CA LEU A 96 7.69 5.68 -0.77
C LEU A 96 8.30 7.07 -0.97
N VAL A 97 8.52 7.49 -2.22
CA VAL A 97 8.98 8.86 -2.53
C VAL A 97 7.96 9.88 -2.04
N LEU A 98 6.68 9.67 -2.33
CA LEU A 98 5.59 10.51 -1.85
C LEU A 98 5.55 10.57 -0.33
N TRP A 99 5.69 9.43 0.36
CA TRP A 99 5.76 9.38 1.83
C TRP A 99 6.89 10.25 2.38
N TRP A 100 8.08 10.16 1.81
CA TRP A 100 9.22 11.00 2.21
C TRP A 100 8.93 12.48 2.02
N VAL A 101 8.30 12.86 0.91
CA VAL A 101 7.86 14.25 0.69
C VAL A 101 6.86 14.68 1.77
N LEU A 102 5.84 13.88 2.06
CA LEU A 102 4.81 14.20 3.05
C LEU A 102 5.40 14.34 4.47
N VAL A 103 6.32 13.46 4.87
CA VAL A 103 7.01 13.55 6.16
C VAL A 103 7.92 14.78 6.22
N SER A 104 8.60 15.13 5.13
CA SER A 104 9.44 16.33 5.08
C SER A 104 8.66 17.65 5.22
N MET A 105 7.36 17.63 4.91
CA MET A 105 6.44 18.75 5.10
C MET A 105 5.87 18.81 6.53
N ALA A 106 6.00 17.74 7.31
CA ALA A 106 5.51 17.69 8.68
C ALA A 106 6.48 18.39 9.65
N PRO A 107 6.00 18.88 10.81
CA PRO A 107 6.85 19.49 11.82
C PRO A 107 7.95 18.53 12.30
N MET A 108 9.16 19.05 12.56
CA MET A 108 10.36 18.29 12.98
C MET A 108 10.18 17.44 14.25
N THR A 109 9.10 17.65 15.01
CA THR A 109 8.76 16.85 16.21
C THR A 109 8.20 15.48 15.87
N VAL A 110 7.78 15.24 14.62
CA VAL A 110 7.18 13.97 14.19
C VAL A 110 8.20 13.09 13.50
N HIS A 111 8.70 12.07 14.20
CA HIS A 111 9.54 11.03 13.60
C HIS A 111 8.66 9.90 13.06
N ALA A 112 8.20 10.05 11.81
CA ALA A 112 7.38 9.04 11.14
C ALA A 112 8.20 8.27 10.09
N GLY A 113 8.63 7.05 10.44
CA GLY A 113 9.22 6.12 9.48
C GLY A 113 8.18 5.57 8.48
N PRO A 114 8.62 4.91 7.39
CA PRO A 114 7.71 4.32 6.39
C PRO A 114 6.99 3.05 6.89
N GLY A 115 7.28 2.58 8.10
CA GLY A 115 6.75 1.34 8.68
C GLY A 115 5.23 1.23 8.58
N PRO A 116 4.43 2.20 9.07
CA PRO A 116 2.97 2.13 9.01
C PRO A 116 2.42 2.00 7.59
N LEU A 117 2.98 2.75 6.63
CA LEU A 117 2.60 2.66 5.22
C LEU A 117 2.87 1.25 4.66
N LEU A 118 4.06 0.71 4.94
CA LEU A 118 4.46 -0.61 4.46
C LEU A 118 3.61 -1.72 5.09
N ALA A 119 3.34 -1.63 6.39
CA ALA A 119 2.48 -2.57 7.12
C ALA A 119 1.06 -2.58 6.56
N LEU A 120 0.45 -1.39 6.41
CA LEU A 120 -0.90 -1.25 5.84
C LEU A 120 -0.97 -1.77 4.41
N ALA A 121 0.01 -1.41 3.57
CA ALA A 121 0.06 -1.90 2.19
C ALA A 121 0.20 -3.43 2.16
N ALA A 122 1.10 -4.01 2.96
CA ALA A 122 1.29 -5.45 3.02
C ALA A 122 0.03 -6.19 3.48
N CYS A 123 -0.72 -5.64 4.43
CA CYS A 123 -1.98 -6.23 4.87
C CYS A 123 -3.08 -6.14 3.81
N GLY A 124 -3.19 -5.01 3.11
CA GLY A 124 -4.08 -4.91 1.96
C GLY A 124 -3.72 -5.91 0.85
N VAL A 125 -2.43 -6.11 0.58
CA VAL A 125 -1.95 -7.15 -0.35
C VAL A 125 -2.31 -8.54 0.16
N ALA A 126 -2.09 -8.84 1.44
CA ALA A 126 -2.44 -10.13 2.03
C ALA A 126 -3.94 -10.42 1.89
N VAL A 127 -4.81 -9.44 2.20
CA VAL A 127 -6.26 -9.58 1.98
C VAL A 127 -6.56 -9.83 0.50
N ALA A 128 -5.94 -9.09 -0.42
CA ALA A 128 -6.14 -9.29 -1.86
C ALA A 128 -5.62 -10.64 -2.39
N VAL A 129 -4.64 -11.27 -1.71
CA VAL A 129 -4.16 -12.61 -2.06
C VAL A 129 -5.17 -13.68 -1.65
N TRP A 130 -5.86 -13.49 -0.53
CA TRP A 130 -6.76 -14.51 0.04
C TRP A 130 -8.25 -14.31 -0.30
N ALA A 131 -8.62 -13.13 -0.77
CA ALA A 131 -9.99 -12.81 -1.15
C ALA A 131 -10.37 -13.36 -2.54
N PRO A 132 -11.68 -13.54 -2.82
CA PRO A 132 -12.15 -13.96 -4.14
C PRO A 132 -11.73 -12.98 -5.24
N GLU A 133 -11.28 -13.48 -6.40
CA GLU A 133 -10.67 -12.67 -7.48
C GLU A 133 -11.49 -11.44 -7.89
N ARG A 134 -12.83 -11.56 -7.90
CA ARG A 134 -13.75 -10.49 -8.29
C ARG A 134 -13.69 -9.26 -7.37
N VAL A 135 -13.41 -9.47 -6.09
CA VAL A 135 -13.43 -8.42 -5.05
C VAL A 135 -12.08 -8.25 -4.35
N ALA A 136 -11.09 -9.07 -4.69
CA ALA A 136 -9.80 -9.13 -4.03
C ALA A 136 -9.12 -7.76 -3.90
N VAL A 137 -9.05 -7.01 -4.99
CA VAL A 137 -8.40 -5.70 -4.99
C VAL A 137 -9.23 -4.64 -4.26
N LEU A 138 -10.56 -4.73 -4.34
CA LEU A 138 -11.45 -3.84 -3.60
C LEU A 138 -11.30 -4.04 -2.08
N LEU A 139 -11.36 -5.29 -1.62
CA LEU A 139 -11.18 -5.63 -0.21
C LEU A 139 -9.77 -5.28 0.28
N GLY A 140 -8.75 -5.58 -0.52
CA GLY A 140 -7.38 -5.22 -0.22
C GLY A 140 -7.17 -3.71 -0.11
N ALA A 141 -7.71 -2.92 -1.05
CA ALA A 141 -7.58 -1.46 -1.04
C ALA A 141 -8.40 -0.81 0.08
N ALA A 142 -9.54 -1.40 0.46
CA ALA A 142 -10.34 -0.95 1.59
C ALA A 142 -9.69 -1.25 2.94
N THR A 143 -8.84 -2.29 3.03
CA THR A 143 -8.24 -2.75 4.29
C THR A 143 -7.44 -1.65 5.00
N PRO A 144 -6.50 -0.93 4.37
CA PRO A 144 -5.78 0.17 5.03
C PRO A 144 -6.71 1.25 5.63
N VAL A 145 -7.78 1.59 4.92
CA VAL A 145 -8.73 2.61 5.33
C VAL A 145 -9.62 2.10 6.46
N ALA A 146 -10.05 0.84 6.39
CA ALA A 146 -10.84 0.20 7.44
C ALA A 146 -10.05 0.08 8.74
N VAL A 147 -8.78 -0.34 8.67
CA VAL A 147 -7.90 -0.42 9.85
C VAL A 147 -7.76 0.95 10.51
N LEU A 148 -7.49 2.00 9.72
CA LEU A 148 -7.43 3.36 10.24
C LEU A 148 -8.78 3.84 10.81
N ALA A 149 -9.89 3.54 10.15
CA ALA A 149 -11.21 3.95 10.63
C ALA A 149 -11.56 3.28 11.96
N VAL A 150 -11.25 1.99 12.11
CA VAL A 150 -11.45 1.26 13.37
C VAL A 150 -10.57 1.84 14.47
N ASP A 151 -9.30 2.15 14.19
CA ASP A 151 -8.39 2.81 15.15
C ASP A 151 -8.97 4.12 15.69
N ARG A 152 -9.64 4.92 14.85
CA ARG A 152 -10.22 6.21 15.27
C ARG A 152 -11.55 6.12 16.00
N VAL A 153 -12.26 5.01 15.89
CA VAL A 153 -13.62 4.84 16.44
C VAL A 153 -13.64 3.85 17.61
N ALA A 154 -12.62 3.01 17.74
CA ALA A 154 -12.51 2.03 18.81
C ALA A 154 -12.51 2.72 20.19
N PRO A 155 -13.37 2.28 21.14
CA PRO A 155 -13.34 2.79 22.50
C PRO A 155 -11.97 2.54 23.14
N ALA A 156 -11.45 3.55 23.85
CA ALA A 156 -10.24 3.41 24.63
C ALA A 156 -10.38 2.25 25.65
N GLY A 157 -9.38 1.36 25.71
CA GLY A 157 -9.40 0.18 26.58
C GLY A 157 -10.18 -1.02 26.04
N SER A 158 -10.67 -0.97 24.80
CA SER A 158 -11.21 -2.16 24.14
C SER A 158 -10.08 -3.07 23.63
N THR A 159 -10.32 -4.39 23.58
CA THR A 159 -9.37 -5.36 23.00
C THR A 159 -9.00 -5.00 21.55
N VAL A 160 -9.91 -4.39 20.80
CA VAL A 160 -9.66 -3.91 19.44
C VAL A 160 -8.64 -2.77 19.43
N ALA A 161 -8.76 -1.82 20.34
CA ALA A 161 -7.80 -0.73 20.49
C ALA A 161 -6.42 -1.23 20.94
N GLU A 162 -6.35 -2.25 21.80
CA GLU A 162 -5.07 -2.85 22.22
C GLU A 162 -4.36 -3.56 21.06
N VAL A 163 -5.09 -4.35 20.28
CA VAL A 163 -4.56 -5.06 19.10
C VAL A 163 -4.10 -4.06 18.03
N LEU A 164 -4.86 -2.99 17.79
CA LEU A 164 -4.47 -1.91 16.87
C LEU A 164 -3.31 -1.06 17.39
N GLY A 165 -3.25 -0.85 18.71
CA GLY A 165 -2.13 -0.17 19.36
C GLY A 165 -0.81 -0.90 19.12
N TRP A 166 -0.78 -2.22 19.27
CA TRP A 166 0.36 -3.07 18.92
C TRP A 166 0.77 -2.94 17.46
N TRP A 167 -0.22 -2.83 16.59
CA TRP A 167 -0.06 -2.68 15.14
C TRP A 167 0.61 -1.36 14.74
N LEU A 168 0.34 -0.30 15.50
CA LEU A 168 0.87 1.05 15.27
C LEU A 168 2.22 1.27 15.95
N THR A 169 2.49 0.63 17.09
CA THR A 169 3.79 0.71 17.79
C THR A 169 4.88 -0.07 17.07
N ASP A 170 4.58 -1.26 16.55
CA ASP A 170 5.59 -2.12 15.90
C ASP A 170 5.18 -2.57 14.48
N PRO A 171 5.19 -1.65 13.51
CA PRO A 171 4.73 -1.93 12.15
C PRO A 171 5.57 -2.98 11.41
N TRP A 172 6.81 -3.23 11.85
CA TRP A 172 7.71 -4.20 11.21
C TRP A 172 7.28 -5.66 11.46
N TRP A 173 6.73 -5.97 12.64
CA TRP A 173 6.20 -7.31 12.92
C TRP A 173 4.97 -7.60 12.08
N VAL A 174 4.10 -6.58 11.93
CA VAL A 174 2.92 -6.64 11.05
C VAL A 174 3.33 -6.89 9.60
N LEU A 175 4.32 -6.13 9.11
CA LEU A 175 4.87 -6.33 7.77
C LEU A 175 5.41 -7.76 7.59
N GLY A 176 6.15 -8.27 8.58
CA GLY A 176 6.65 -9.65 8.59
C GLY A 176 5.53 -10.69 8.52
N ALA A 177 4.51 -10.56 9.36
CA ALA A 177 3.36 -11.47 9.37
C ALA A 177 2.57 -11.41 8.04
N ALA A 178 2.29 -10.21 7.52
CA ALA A 178 1.56 -10.02 6.27
C ALA A 178 2.33 -10.58 5.06
N THR A 179 3.66 -10.44 5.04
CA THR A 179 4.50 -11.00 3.99
C THR A 179 4.55 -12.53 4.05
N LEU A 180 4.57 -13.13 5.25
CA LEU A 180 4.42 -14.58 5.42
C LEU A 180 3.06 -15.09 4.91
N VAL A 181 1.98 -14.37 5.21
CA VAL A 181 0.62 -14.70 4.71
C VAL A 181 0.56 -14.59 3.18
N CYS A 182 1.20 -13.57 2.59
CA CYS A 182 1.34 -13.47 1.14
C CYS A 182 2.14 -14.64 0.55
N ALA A 183 3.23 -15.05 1.21
CA ALA A 183 4.07 -16.16 0.77
C ALA A 183 3.32 -17.50 0.82
N ALA A 184 2.49 -17.72 1.85
CA ALA A 184 1.64 -18.90 1.97
C ALA A 184 0.55 -18.94 0.89
N GLY A 185 0.01 -17.79 0.50
CA GLY A 185 -1.02 -17.67 -0.54
C GLY A 185 -0.51 -17.76 -1.99
N ARG A 186 0.80 -17.90 -2.22
CA ARG A 186 1.43 -17.82 -3.56
C ARG A 186 0.97 -18.88 -4.58
N HIS A 187 0.38 -19.97 -4.12
CA HIS A 187 0.00 -21.14 -4.92
C HIS A 187 -1.52 -21.28 -5.13
N ARG A 188 -2.30 -20.32 -4.62
CA ARG A 188 -3.74 -20.20 -4.91
C ARG A 188 -3.94 -19.34 -6.15
#